data_AF-A0A351XLR5-F1
#
_entry.id   AF-A0A351XLR5-F1
#
_cell.length_a   1.000
_cell.length_b   1.000
_cell.length_c   1.000
_cell.angle_alpha   90.00
_cell.angle_beta   90.00
_cell.angle_gamma   90.00
#
_symmetry.space_group_name_H-M   'P 1'
#
loop_
_entity.id
_entity.type
_entity.pdbx_description
1 polymer ?
#
loop_
_entity_poly.entity_id
_entity_poly.type
_entity_poly.pdbx_seq_one_letter_code
_entity_poly.pdbx_strand_id
1 'polypeptide(L)'
;KKNDVHVTFFMTGGWVESYPDDVKAIAKAGHELGNHSENHKQMSTLSAEECKEEIMSVHEKVKKLTGTDMHVFRPPYTKRL
;
A
#
# COMPACT_ATOMS: atom_id res chain seq x y z
N LYS A 1 -8.37 -17.29 5.29
CA LYS A 1 -9.67 -18.01 5.36
C LYS A 1 -9.64 -19.30 6.19
N LYS A 2 -8.75 -20.27 5.95
CA LYS A 2 -8.72 -21.53 6.74
C LYS A 2 -8.65 -21.34 8.27
N ASN A 3 -7.96 -20.30 8.72
CA ASN A 3 -7.75 -20.01 10.13
C ASN A 3 -8.57 -18.81 10.65
N ASP A 4 -9.48 -18.26 9.83
CA ASP A 4 -10.28 -17.07 10.18
C ASP A 4 -9.48 -15.88 10.77
N VAL A 5 -8.33 -15.59 10.15
CA VAL A 5 -7.45 -14.49 10.57
C VAL A 5 -7.60 -13.27 9.68
N HIS A 6 -7.52 -12.10 10.32
CA HIS A 6 -7.36 -10.81 9.66
C HIS A 6 -5.88 -10.45 9.56
N VAL A 7 -5.47 -9.91 8.42
CA VAL A 7 -4.07 -9.54 8.13
C VAL A 7 -4.04 -8.24 7.36
N THR A 8 -2.93 -7.52 7.47
CA THR A 8 -2.66 -6.29 6.72
C THR A 8 -1.67 -6.59 5.60
N PHE A 9 -2.03 -6.27 4.36
CA PHE A 9 -1.16 -6.42 3.19
C PHE A 9 -0.53 -5.07 2.83
N PHE A 10 0.80 -4.95 2.95
CA PHE A 10 1.53 -3.76 2.56
C PHE A 10 1.91 -3.83 1.07
N MET A 11 1.40 -2.89 0.27
CA MET A 11 1.41 -2.97 -1.19
C MET A 11 2.23 -1.83 -1.80
N THR A 12 3.00 -2.15 -2.85
CA THR A 12 3.68 -1.15 -3.68
C THR A 12 2.85 -0.79 -4.91
N GLY A 13 3.13 0.37 -5.50
CA GLY A 13 2.47 0.84 -6.72
C GLY A 13 2.51 -0.17 -7.86
N GLY A 14 3.71 -0.66 -8.18
CA GLY A 14 3.89 -1.66 -9.24
C GLY A 14 3.13 -2.97 -9.00
N TRP A 15 2.95 -3.40 -7.74
CA TRP A 15 2.16 -4.59 -7.43
C TRP A 15 0.66 -4.33 -7.64
N VAL A 16 0.17 -3.17 -7.19
CA VAL A 16 -1.24 -2.77 -7.36
C VAL A 16 -1.61 -2.69 -8.85
N GLU A 17 -0.70 -2.21 -9.70
CA GLU A 17 -0.90 -2.15 -11.16
C GLU A 17 -0.84 -3.52 -11.83
N SER A 18 0.07 -4.38 -11.38
CA SER A 18 0.26 -5.71 -11.96
C SER A 18 -0.85 -6.70 -11.57
N TYR A 19 -1.45 -6.53 -10.39
CA TYR A 19 -2.41 -7.49 -9.80
C TYR A 19 -3.70 -6.83 -9.30
N PRO A 20 -4.42 -6.03 -10.12
CA PRO A 20 -5.58 -5.26 -9.66
C PRO A 20 -6.74 -6.14 -9.17
N ASP A 21 -6.89 -7.35 -9.72
CA ASP A 21 -7.94 -8.27 -9.30
C ASP A 21 -7.63 -8.93 -7.95
N ASP A 22 -6.36 -9.19 -7.66
CA ASP A 22 -5.94 -9.68 -6.34
C ASP A 22 -6.12 -8.58 -5.28
N VAL A 23 -5.80 -7.31 -5.59
CA VAL A 23 -6.08 -6.17 -4.69
C VAL A 23 -7.56 -6.15 -4.30
N LYS A 24 -8.47 -6.27 -5.27
CA LYS A 24 -9.92 -6.31 -5.02
C LYS A 24 -10.33 -7.55 -4.24
N ALA A 25 -9.74 -8.71 -4.52
CA ALA A 25 -10.03 -9.95 -3.82
C ALA A 25 -9.62 -9.89 -2.35
N ILE A 26 -8.45 -9.30 -2.05
CA ILE A 26 -7.96 -9.07 -0.69
C ILE A 26 -8.92 -8.13 0.06
N ALA A 27 -9.29 -7.00 -0.54
CA ALA A 27 -10.25 -6.06 0.04
C ALA A 27 -11.61 -6.72 0.33
N LYS A 28 -12.17 -7.44 -0.65
CA LYS A 28 -13.45 -8.16 -0.53
C LYS A 28 -13.39 -9.29 0.49
N ALA A 29 -12.22 -9.87 0.72
CA ALA A 29 -12.01 -10.87 1.77
C ALA A 29 -11.97 -10.25 3.19
N GLY A 30 -12.04 -8.92 3.29
CA GLY A 30 -12.08 -8.19 4.56
C GLY A 30 -10.71 -8.05 5.21
N HIS A 31 -9.63 -8.07 4.43
CA HIS A 31 -8.26 -7.80 4.91
C HIS A 31 -7.93 -6.31 4.78
N GLU A 32 -7.04 -5.81 5.65
CA GLU A 32 -6.59 -4.41 5.59
C GLU A 32 -5.56 -4.21 4.46
N LEU A 33 -5.68 -3.09 3.75
CA LEU A 33 -4.73 -2.67 2.73
C LEU A 33 -3.82 -1.58 3.30
N GLY A 34 -2.53 -1.91 3.42
CA GLY A 34 -1.48 -1.02 3.89
C GLY A 34 -0.63 -0.47 2.75
N ASN A 35 -0.10 0.72 2.95
CA ASN A 35 0.73 1.42 1.98
C ASN A 35 2.22 1.06 2.17
N HIS A 36 2.90 0.70 1.08
CA HIS A 36 4.34 0.42 1.08
C HIS A 36 5.14 1.27 0.08
N SER A 37 4.67 2.50 -0.18
CA SER A 37 5.17 3.44 -1.20
C SER A 37 4.96 2.99 -2.65
N GLU A 38 5.01 3.95 -3.56
CA GLU A 38 4.86 3.72 -5.00
C GLU A 38 6.02 2.90 -5.58
N ASN A 39 7.24 3.39 -5.40
CA ASN A 39 8.43 2.87 -6.08
C ASN A 39 9.41 2.16 -5.13
N HIS A 40 9.03 1.94 -3.87
CA HIS A 40 9.89 1.31 -2.86
C HIS A 40 11.24 2.04 -2.71
N LYS A 41 11.21 3.39 -2.74
CA LYS A 41 12.38 4.24 -2.50
C LYS A 41 12.74 4.32 -1.02
N GLN A 42 13.99 4.63 -0.72
CA GLN A 42 14.41 4.90 0.66
C GLN A 42 13.85 6.26 1.12
N MET A 43 12.74 6.24 1.85
CA MET A 43 12.00 7.45 2.23
C MET A 43 12.85 8.50 2.96
N SER A 44 13.83 8.07 3.77
CA SER A 44 14.71 8.97 4.53
C SER A 44 15.63 9.85 3.67
N THR A 45 15.75 9.57 2.37
CA THR A 45 16.58 10.35 1.44
C THR A 45 15.78 11.28 0.54
N LEU A 46 14.45 11.30 0.69
CA LEU A 46 13.54 12.07 -0.14
C LEU A 46 13.13 13.37 0.56
N SER A 47 12.74 14.37 -0.22
CA SER A 47 12.03 15.54 0.28
C SER A 47 10.64 15.17 0.82
N ALA A 48 10.01 16.08 1.56
CA ALA A 48 8.67 15.88 2.08
C ALA A 48 7.63 15.73 0.94
N GLU A 49 7.81 16.50 -0.14
CA GLU A 49 6.98 16.46 -1.34
C GLU A 49 7.09 15.10 -2.05
N GLU A 50 8.32 14.61 -2.25
CA GLU A 50 8.56 13.29 -2.84
C GLU A 50 8.02 12.16 -1.95
N CYS A 51 8.18 12.26 -0.62
CA CYS A 51 7.58 11.31 0.30
C CYS A 51 6.05 11.28 0.17
N LYS A 52 5.43 12.46 0.07
CA LYS A 52 3.98 12.58 -0.12
C LYS A 52 3.55 11.98 -1.44
N GLU A 53 4.28 12.21 -2.52
CA GLU A 53 3.99 11.63 -3.83
C GLU A 53 4.07 10.09 -3.81
N GLU A 54 5.13 9.55 -3.22
CA GLU A 54 5.33 8.10 -3.06
C GLU A 54 4.19 7.45 -2.24
N ILE A 55 3.66 8.13 -1.23
CA ILE A 55 2.55 7.61 -0.40
C ILE A 55 1.22 7.78 -1.13
N MET A 56 0.93 8.97 -1.66
CA MET A 56 -0.38 9.29 -2.23
C MET A 56 -0.64 8.60 -3.57
N SER A 57 0.39 8.40 -4.39
CA SER A 57 0.21 7.74 -5.70
C SER A 57 -0.38 6.33 -5.55
N VAL A 58 0.20 5.50 -4.67
CA VAL A 58 -0.34 4.15 -4.43
C VAL A 58 -1.67 4.19 -3.67
N HIS A 59 -1.88 5.17 -2.77
CA HIS A 59 -3.17 5.39 -2.09
C HIS A 59 -4.32 5.60 -3.08
N GLU A 60 -4.16 6.53 -4.02
CA GLU A 60 -5.20 6.83 -5.01
C GLU A 60 -5.48 5.65 -5.94
N LYS A 61 -4.45 4.88 -6.32
CA LYS A 61 -4.62 3.66 -7.12
C LYS A 61 -5.50 2.63 -6.40
N VAL A 62 -5.19 2.34 -5.13
CA VAL A 62 -5.97 1.38 -4.34
C VAL A 62 -7.39 1.88 -4.09
N LYS A 63 -7.55 3.16 -3.75
CA LYS A 63 -8.86 3.79 -3.53
C LYS A 63 -9.71 3.73 -4.79
N LYS A 64 -9.14 4.02 -5.96
CA LYS A 64 -9.83 3.89 -7.26
C LYS A 64 -10.26 2.46 -7.57
N LEU A 65 -9.45 1.46 -7.21
CA LEU A 65 -9.73 0.04 -7.49
C LEU A 65 -10.76 -0.57 -6.54
N THR A 66 -10.77 -0.14 -5.28
CA THR A 66 -11.47 -0.85 -4.18
C THR A 66 -12.45 0.01 -3.38
N GLY A 67 -12.38 1.34 -3.51
CA GLY A 67 -13.07 2.28 -2.64
C GLY A 67 -12.51 2.38 -1.22
N THR A 68 -11.39 1.70 -0.93
CA THR A 68 -10.78 1.64 0.40
C THR A 68 -9.65 2.67 0.54
N ASP A 69 -9.70 3.46 1.61
CA ASP A 69 -8.60 4.32 2.03
C ASP A 69 -7.53 3.51 2.77
N MET A 70 -6.25 3.68 2.40
CA MET A 70 -5.14 3.09 3.15
C MET A 70 -4.78 3.97 4.35
N HIS A 71 -4.92 3.43 5.56
CA HIS A 71 -4.69 4.16 6.82
C HIS A 71 -3.34 3.88 7.49
N VAL A 72 -2.68 2.78 7.10
CA VAL A 72 -1.38 2.38 7.65
C VAL A 72 -0.31 2.43 6.58
N PHE A 73 0.86 2.95 6.96
CA PHE A 73 2.02 3.06 6.10
C PHE A 73 3.21 2.36 6.74
N ARG A 74 3.91 1.54 5.95
CA ARG A 74 5.19 0.95 6.33
C ARG A 74 6.26 1.47 5.37
N PRO A 75 7.29 2.19 5.83
CA PRO A 75 8.33 2.67 4.93
C PRO A 75 9.22 1.51 4.42
N PRO A 76 9.61 1.54 3.13
CA PRO A 76 10.67 0.70 2.59
C PRO A 76 11.98 0.77 3.39
N TYR A 77 12.74 -0.32 3.38
CA TYR A 77 14.10 -0.44 3.93
C TYR A 77 14.31 -0.07 5.41
N THR A 78 13.23 0.01 6.19
CA THR A 78 13.19 0.22 7.66
C THR A 78 14.52 0.63 8.30
N LYS A 79 14.94 1.88 8.08
CA LYS A 79 15.81 2.61 9.00
C LYS A 79 14.92 3.60 9.74
N ARG A 80 15.19 3.83 11.03
CA ARG A 80 14.48 4.85 11.82
C ARG A 80 14.47 6.15 11.01
N LEU A 81 13.27 6.70 10.77
CA LEU A 81 13.08 8.07 10.30
C LEU A 81 13.73 9.05 11.28
#